data_AF-A0A822YZJ5-F1
#
_entry.id   AF-A0A822YZJ5-F1
#
_cell.length_a   1.000
_cell.length_b   1.000
_cell.length_c   1.000
_cell.angle_alpha   90.00
_cell.angle_beta   90.00
_cell.angle_gamma   90.00
#
_symmetry.space_group_name_H-M   'P 1'
#
loop_
_entity.id
_entity.type
_entity.pdbx_description
1 polymer ?
#
loop_
_entity_poly.entity_id
_entity_poly.type
_entity_poly.pdbx_seq_one_letter_code
_entity_poly.pdbx_strand_id
1 'polypeptide(L)'
;MAVLVMVFGVVLGLCICTTLLRWNEVRYRKKGLPPGTMGWPVVGETTEFLKQGPSFMRNQRARYGSLFNSHILDCPTIVSMDPELNRYILLNEGKGLIPSYPQSMLDILGKCNIAAVHGPLHKSMRGALVSLISPVMIREQLLPKIDKFMRSHLSNWDGKTIDIQEKTKEMALLSSLNQIAGTESSLIAEAFKPEFYKLVLGTLSLPINLPGTNYRCRFQDLCWVFHLLRDELSEEERELSDSEK
;
A
#
# COMPACT_ATOMS: atom_id res chain seq x y z
N MET A 1 14.09 16.83 47.77
CA MET A 1 13.47 15.52 47.46
C MET A 1 12.87 15.46 46.06
N ALA A 2 11.93 16.33 45.68
CA ALA A 2 11.31 16.31 44.34
C ALA A 2 12.31 16.40 43.17
N VAL A 3 13.32 17.27 43.26
CA VAL A 3 14.35 17.42 42.22
C VAL A 3 15.19 16.16 42.04
N LEU A 4 15.59 15.51 43.14
CA LEU A 4 16.34 14.24 43.09
C LEU A 4 15.52 13.10 42.47
N VAL A 5 14.21 13.04 42.77
CA VAL A 5 13.30 12.06 42.17
C VAL A 5 13.13 12.31 40.67
N MET A 6 13.00 13.58 40.24
CA MET A 6 12.94 13.93 38.82
C MET A 6 14.24 13.57 38.08
N VAL A 7 15.40 13.91 38.65
CA VAL A 7 16.70 13.57 38.06
C VAL A 7 16.89 12.06 37.95
N PHE A 8 16.56 11.30 39.00
CA PHE A 8 16.64 9.84 38.99
C PHE A 8 15.71 9.24 37.92
N GLY A 9 14.48 9.75 37.80
CA GLY A 9 13.54 9.32 36.77
C GLY A 9 14.06 9.57 35.34
N VAL A 10 14.66 10.72 35.08
CA VAL A 10 15.26 11.04 33.77
C VAL A 10 16.44 10.12 33.46
N VAL A 11 17.35 9.91 34.43
CA VAL A 11 18.51 9.01 34.24
C VAL A 11 18.05 7.58 33.97
N LEU A 12 17.09 7.08 34.75
CA LEU A 12 16.53 5.74 34.57
C LEU A 12 15.84 5.60 33.20
N GLY A 13 15.08 6.61 32.78
CA GLY A 13 14.50 6.67 31.44
C GLY A 13 15.56 6.61 30.33
N LEU A 14 16.61 7.41 30.41
CA LEU A 14 17.71 7.41 29.43
C LEU A 14 18.46 6.07 29.40
N CYS A 15 18.70 5.44 30.54
CA CYS A 15 19.30 4.11 30.62
C CYS A 15 18.42 3.05 29.95
N ILE A 16 17.10 3.10 30.17
CA ILE A 16 16.16 2.18 29.50
C ILE A 16 16.14 2.44 27.99
N CYS A 17 16.05 3.70 27.55
CA CYS A 17 16.06 4.03 26.12
C CYS A 17 17.34 3.55 25.42
N THR A 18 18.51 3.80 26.01
CA THR A 18 19.79 3.41 25.43
C THR A 18 20.00 1.89 25.40
N THR A 19 19.55 1.17 26.43
CA THR A 19 19.59 -0.29 26.45
C THR A 19 18.65 -0.89 25.41
N LEU A 20 17.45 -0.34 25.24
CA LEU A 20 16.50 -0.76 24.19
C LEU A 20 17.04 -0.51 22.78
N LEU A 21 17.61 0.66 22.51
CA LEU A 21 18.21 0.97 21.20
C LEU A 21 19.39 0.05 20.91
N ARG A 22 20.30 -0.16 21.89
CA ARG A 22 21.42 -1.09 21.73
C ARG A 22 20.97 -2.53 21.53
N TRP A 23 19.95 -2.97 22.25
CA TRP A 23 19.39 -4.31 22.09
C TRP A 23 18.84 -4.49 20.67
N ASN A 24 18.15 -3.48 20.14
CA ASN A 24 17.64 -3.49 18.77
C ASN A 24 18.78 -3.59 17.74
N GLU A 25 19.84 -2.78 17.91
CA GLU A 25 21.02 -2.86 17.04
C GLU A 25 21.70 -4.24 17.09
N VAL A 26 21.88 -4.80 18.29
CA VAL A 26 22.51 -6.12 18.48
C VAL A 26 21.67 -7.23 17.84
N ARG A 27 20.33 -7.18 18.00
CA ARG A 27 19.41 -8.17 17.44
C ARG A 27 19.54 -8.33 15.92
N TYR A 28 19.77 -7.22 15.21
CA TYR A 28 19.85 -7.20 13.75
C TYR A 28 21.28 -7.09 13.22
N ARG A 29 22.29 -7.14 14.11
CA ARG A 29 23.69 -7.07 13.72
C ARG A 29 24.10 -8.33 12.95
N LYS A 30 24.37 -8.20 11.66
CA LYS A 30 25.00 -9.24 10.84
C LYS A 30 26.22 -8.70 10.12
N LYS A 31 27.22 -9.57 9.90
CA LYS A 31 28.41 -9.22 9.11
C LYS A 31 28.02 -9.00 7.65
N GLY A 32 28.61 -7.99 7.02
CA GLY A 32 28.38 -7.69 5.60
C GLY A 32 27.11 -6.91 5.29
N LEU A 33 26.37 -6.42 6.29
CA LEU A 33 25.24 -5.52 6.03
C LEU A 33 25.74 -4.12 5.64
N PRO A 34 25.01 -3.41 4.76
CA PRO A 34 25.24 -2.00 4.50
C PRO A 34 25.13 -1.15 5.78
N PRO A 35 25.73 0.05 5.82
CA PRO A 35 25.57 0.99 6.94
C PRO A 35 24.09 1.39 7.12
N GLY A 36 23.72 1.81 8.33
CA GLY A 36 22.35 2.26 8.61
C GLY A 36 21.96 2.09 10.08
N THR A 37 20.68 2.26 10.38
CA THR A 37 20.12 2.12 11.73
C THR A 37 18.82 1.33 11.70
N MET A 38 18.57 0.52 12.73
CA MET A 38 17.30 -0.19 12.90
C MET A 38 16.25 0.64 13.66
N GLY A 39 16.59 1.89 14.02
CA GLY A 39 15.70 2.81 14.72
C GLY A 39 15.21 2.27 16.07
N TRP A 40 13.99 2.65 16.43
CA TRP A 40 13.36 2.19 17.66
C TRP A 40 12.98 0.70 17.59
N PRO A 41 12.98 -0.03 18.72
CA PRO A 41 12.43 -1.38 18.76
C PRO A 41 10.99 -1.40 18.24
N VAL A 42 10.62 -2.45 17.50
CA VAL A 42 9.29 -2.68 16.90
C VAL A 42 8.94 -1.70 15.76
N VAL A 43 8.99 -0.38 16.00
CA VAL A 43 8.53 0.60 15.01
C VAL A 43 9.62 1.05 14.04
N GLY A 44 10.88 0.84 14.37
CA GLY A 44 12.02 1.22 13.55
C GLY A 44 12.08 2.72 13.27
N GLU A 45 12.17 3.07 11.99
CA GLU A 45 12.13 4.43 11.45
C GLU A 45 10.81 4.71 10.71
N THR A 46 9.78 3.89 10.94
CA THR A 46 8.51 3.95 10.21
C THR A 46 7.82 5.32 10.33
N THR A 47 7.88 5.93 11.51
CA THR A 47 7.22 7.22 11.75
C THR A 47 7.89 8.33 10.93
N GLU A 48 9.22 8.37 10.93
CA GLU A 48 10.02 9.28 10.14
C GLU A 48 9.82 9.05 8.65
N PHE A 49 9.80 7.78 8.22
CA PHE A 49 9.52 7.39 6.84
C PHE A 49 8.16 7.92 6.36
N LEU A 50 7.09 7.68 7.12
CA LEU A 50 5.73 8.10 6.75
C LEU A 50 5.55 9.63 6.80
N LYS A 51 6.16 10.32 7.78
CA LYS A 51 6.03 11.78 7.94
C LYS A 51 6.89 12.57 6.95
N GLN A 52 8.12 12.12 6.70
CA GLN A 52 9.07 12.87 5.86
C GLN A 52 9.00 12.48 4.39
N GLY A 53 8.43 11.30 4.06
CA GLY A 53 8.26 10.84 2.69
C GLY A 53 9.58 10.86 1.90
N PRO A 54 9.63 11.48 0.70
CA PRO A 54 10.86 11.54 -0.11
C PRO A 54 12.08 12.17 0.61
N SER A 55 11.86 13.06 1.58
CA SER A 55 12.94 13.68 2.34
C SER A 55 13.65 12.68 3.24
N PHE A 56 12.95 11.66 3.76
CA PHE A 56 13.56 10.57 4.52
C PHE A 56 14.66 9.90 3.70
N MET A 57 14.33 9.49 2.47
CA MET A 57 15.26 8.80 1.57
C MET A 57 16.48 9.65 1.24
N ARG A 58 16.28 10.95 0.99
CA ARG A 58 17.38 11.89 0.75
C ARG A 58 18.31 12.02 1.96
N ASN A 59 17.74 12.13 3.15
CA ASN A 59 18.48 12.27 4.39
C ASN A 59 19.25 10.99 4.76
N GLN A 60 18.69 9.81 4.51
CA GLN A 60 19.39 8.55 4.73
C GLN A 60 20.51 8.35 3.71
N ARG A 61 20.27 8.67 2.44
CA ARG A 61 21.31 8.62 1.41
C ARG A 61 22.50 9.51 1.73
N ALA A 62 22.24 10.72 2.24
CA ALA A 62 23.30 11.64 2.64
C ALA A 62 24.15 11.11 3.81
N ARG A 63 23.55 10.30 4.70
CA ARG A 63 24.23 9.73 5.89
C ARG A 63 24.93 8.41 5.62
N TYR A 64 24.30 7.52 4.87
CA TYR A 64 24.71 6.11 4.76
C TYR A 64 25.09 5.72 3.32
N GLY A 65 24.89 6.59 2.34
CA GLY A 65 25.17 6.31 0.93
C GLY A 65 23.98 5.72 0.17
N SER A 66 24.22 5.26 -1.06
CA SER A 66 23.17 4.73 -1.94
C SER A 66 22.64 3.36 -1.52
N LEU A 67 23.29 2.67 -0.60
CA LEU A 67 22.87 1.37 -0.09
C LEU A 67 22.95 1.40 1.43
N PHE A 68 21.79 1.27 2.10
CA PHE A 68 21.73 1.38 3.56
C PHE A 68 20.69 0.44 4.16
N ASN A 69 20.84 0.12 5.44
CA ASN A 69 19.84 -0.64 6.19
C ASN A 69 18.91 0.28 6.99
N SER A 70 17.66 -0.15 7.17
CA SER A 70 16.63 0.53 7.95
C SER A 70 15.63 -0.49 8.50
N HIS A 71 14.70 -0.05 9.34
CA HIS A 71 13.56 -0.84 9.78
C HIS A 71 12.28 -0.05 9.51
N ILE A 72 11.50 -0.47 8.51
CA ILE A 72 10.36 0.31 8.00
C ILE A 72 9.15 -0.61 7.91
N LEU A 73 8.01 -0.18 8.46
CA LEU A 73 6.75 -0.93 8.46
C LEU A 73 6.91 -2.36 9.02
N ASP A 74 7.59 -2.48 10.16
CA ASP A 74 7.90 -3.76 10.84
C ASP A 74 8.78 -4.72 10.00
N CYS A 75 9.46 -4.19 8.97
CA CYS A 75 10.31 -4.96 8.08
C CYS A 75 11.78 -4.47 8.13
N PRO A 76 12.72 -5.28 8.65
CA PRO A 76 14.15 -5.01 8.50
C PRO A 76 14.51 -4.98 7.02
N THR A 77 14.95 -3.82 6.53
CA THR A 77 14.98 -3.50 5.10
C THR A 77 16.37 -3.02 4.68
N ILE A 78 16.87 -3.55 3.57
CA ILE A 78 17.99 -2.95 2.84
C ILE A 78 17.40 -2.08 1.74
N VAL A 79 17.71 -0.79 1.79
CA VAL A 79 17.27 0.20 0.81
C VAL A 79 18.38 0.40 -0.22
N SER A 80 18.06 0.16 -1.49
CA SER A 80 18.95 0.39 -2.62
C SER A 80 18.48 1.58 -3.46
N MET A 81 19.34 2.59 -3.54
CA MET A 81 19.25 3.73 -4.45
C MET A 81 20.33 3.62 -5.55
N ASP A 82 20.89 2.43 -5.75
CA ASP A 82 21.85 2.11 -6.80
C ASP A 82 21.13 1.52 -8.03
N PRO A 83 21.20 2.16 -9.21
CA PRO A 83 20.47 1.70 -10.39
C PRO A 83 20.87 0.30 -10.87
N GLU A 84 22.14 -0.07 -10.77
CA GLU A 84 22.64 -1.36 -11.26
C GLU A 84 22.19 -2.51 -10.35
N LEU A 85 22.24 -2.30 -9.03
CA LEU A 85 21.69 -3.24 -8.06
C LEU A 85 20.17 -3.37 -8.20
N ASN A 86 19.46 -2.26 -8.42
CA ASN A 86 18.01 -2.29 -8.65
C ASN A 86 17.67 -3.07 -9.91
N ARG A 87 18.42 -2.88 -11.00
CA ARG A 87 18.27 -3.69 -12.22
C ARG A 87 18.52 -5.17 -11.95
N TYR A 88 19.57 -5.49 -11.20
CA TYR A 88 19.87 -6.87 -10.82
C TYR A 88 18.72 -7.51 -10.02
N ILE A 89 18.19 -6.81 -9.01
CA ILE A 89 17.08 -7.29 -8.18
C ILE A 89 15.85 -7.60 -9.06
N LEU A 90 15.47 -6.66 -9.92
CA LEU A 90 14.28 -6.79 -10.78
C LEU A 90 14.43 -7.90 -11.84
N LEU A 91 15.61 -8.08 -12.42
CA LEU A 91 15.86 -9.13 -13.42
C LEU A 91 15.97 -10.55 -12.81
N ASN A 92 16.15 -10.64 -11.50
CA ASN A 92 16.30 -11.90 -10.78
C ASN A 92 15.10 -12.22 -9.86
N GLU A 93 13.96 -11.57 -10.07
CA GLU A 93 12.69 -11.99 -9.49
C GLU A 93 12.42 -13.47 -9.84
N GLY A 94 12.10 -14.28 -8.81
CA GLY A 94 11.88 -15.72 -8.95
C GLY A 94 13.17 -16.56 -8.98
N LYS A 95 14.37 -15.96 -8.99
CA LYS A 95 15.67 -16.64 -8.94
C LYS A 95 16.35 -16.51 -7.57
N GLY A 96 15.57 -16.66 -6.51
CA GLY A 96 16.01 -16.47 -5.13
C GLY A 96 15.63 -15.12 -4.51
N LEU A 97 15.07 -14.20 -5.30
CA LEU A 97 14.39 -12.99 -4.81
C LEU A 97 12.89 -13.13 -5.06
N ILE A 98 12.09 -12.86 -4.03
CA ILE A 98 10.63 -12.83 -4.13
C ILE A 98 10.14 -11.43 -3.75
N PRO A 99 9.10 -10.89 -4.42
CA PRO A 99 8.45 -9.68 -3.96
C PRO A 99 7.95 -9.87 -2.53
N SER A 100 8.15 -8.87 -1.68
CA SER A 100 7.65 -8.86 -0.31
C SER A 100 7.05 -7.51 -0.01
N TYR A 101 5.93 -7.52 0.72
CA TYR A 101 5.16 -6.34 1.07
C TYR A 101 4.90 -6.32 2.57
N PRO A 102 4.69 -5.13 3.17
CA PRO A 102 4.32 -5.01 4.57
C PRO A 102 3.09 -5.85 4.91
N GLN A 103 3.06 -6.44 6.11
CA GLN A 103 1.95 -7.29 6.53
C GLN A 103 0.60 -6.56 6.47
N SER A 104 0.57 -5.26 6.78
CA SER A 104 -0.62 -4.42 6.66
C SER A 104 -1.20 -4.42 5.24
N MET A 105 -0.34 -4.42 4.21
CA MET A 105 -0.77 -4.46 2.83
C MET A 105 -1.32 -5.85 2.47
N LEU A 106 -0.70 -6.92 2.94
CA LEU A 106 -1.14 -8.29 2.68
C LEU A 106 -2.50 -8.59 3.36
N ASP A 107 -2.68 -8.14 4.59
CA ASP A 107 -3.93 -8.31 5.33
C ASP A 107 -5.09 -7.55 4.67
N ILE A 108 -4.80 -6.37 4.13
CA ILE A 108 -5.81 -5.50 3.51
C ILE A 108 -6.15 -5.92 2.07
N LEU A 109 -5.15 -6.23 1.25
CA LEU A 109 -5.38 -6.65 -0.14
C LEU A 109 -5.81 -8.11 -0.24
N GLY A 110 -5.59 -8.90 0.81
CA GLY A 110 -5.93 -10.31 0.88
C GLY A 110 -4.89 -11.22 0.21
N LYS A 111 -5.00 -12.51 0.54
CA LYS A 111 -4.03 -13.54 0.13
C LYS A 111 -4.08 -13.91 -1.36
N CYS A 112 -5.18 -13.59 -2.04
CA CYS A 112 -5.39 -13.85 -3.46
C CYS A 112 -5.02 -12.64 -4.35
N ASN A 113 -4.40 -11.61 -3.79
CA ASN A 113 -3.91 -10.46 -4.54
C ASN A 113 -2.59 -10.78 -5.27
N ILE A 114 -2.37 -10.16 -6.43
CA ILE A 114 -1.17 -10.38 -7.25
C ILE A 114 0.12 -10.05 -6.50
N ALA A 115 0.08 -9.08 -5.58
CA ALA A 115 1.25 -8.73 -4.76
C ALA A 115 1.56 -9.77 -3.66
N ALA A 116 0.61 -10.64 -3.32
CA ALA A 116 0.73 -11.66 -2.27
C ALA A 116 1.09 -13.06 -2.80
N VAL A 117 0.91 -13.30 -4.10
CA VAL A 117 1.16 -14.61 -4.74
C VAL A 117 2.47 -14.61 -5.52
N HIS A 118 3.10 -15.79 -5.65
CA HIS A 118 4.36 -15.97 -6.38
C HIS A 118 4.32 -17.20 -7.30
N GLY A 119 5.36 -17.35 -8.13
CA GLY A 119 5.56 -18.54 -8.95
C GLY A 119 4.46 -18.79 -9.99
N PRO A 120 4.03 -20.05 -10.21
CA PRO A 120 3.03 -20.38 -11.23
C PRO A 120 1.69 -19.66 -11.06
N LEU A 121 1.23 -19.47 -9.81
CA LEU A 121 -0.03 -18.77 -9.53
C LEU A 121 0.06 -17.29 -9.94
N HIS A 122 1.14 -16.62 -9.55
CA HIS A 122 1.42 -15.25 -9.99
C HIS A 122 1.50 -15.15 -11.52
N LYS A 123 2.19 -16.08 -12.18
CA LYS A 123 2.31 -16.11 -13.65
C LYS A 123 0.94 -16.23 -14.33
N SER A 124 0.06 -17.11 -13.81
CA SER A 124 -1.29 -17.29 -14.32
C SER A 124 -2.12 -16.01 -14.17
N MET A 125 -2.16 -15.45 -12.94
CA MET A 125 -2.90 -14.21 -12.64
C MET A 125 -2.40 -13.04 -13.48
N ARG A 126 -1.08 -12.86 -13.59
CA ARG A 126 -0.48 -11.82 -14.44
C ARG A 126 -0.84 -12.02 -15.91
N GLY A 127 -0.84 -13.26 -16.40
CA GLY A 127 -1.22 -13.57 -17.78
C GLY A 127 -2.65 -13.14 -18.09
N ALA A 128 -3.59 -13.44 -17.19
CA ALA A 128 -4.98 -13.01 -17.30
C ALA A 128 -5.13 -11.48 -17.24
N LEU A 129 -4.45 -10.80 -16.31
CA LEU A 129 -4.51 -9.33 -16.25
C LEU A 129 -3.93 -8.66 -17.49
N VAL A 130 -2.81 -9.17 -18.01
CA VAL A 130 -2.17 -8.60 -19.22
C VAL A 130 -3.02 -8.82 -20.47
N SER A 131 -3.77 -9.91 -20.58
CA SER A 131 -4.67 -10.12 -21.73
C SER A 131 -5.80 -9.08 -21.77
N LEU A 132 -6.28 -8.64 -20.60
CA LEU A 132 -7.28 -7.57 -20.46
C LEU A 132 -6.75 -6.18 -20.85
N ILE A 133 -5.44 -5.99 -20.96
CA ILE A 133 -4.80 -4.72 -21.35
C ILE A 133 -3.90 -4.87 -22.58
N SER A 134 -4.24 -5.82 -23.46
CA SER A 134 -3.53 -5.96 -24.74
C SER A 134 -3.67 -4.69 -25.59
N PRO A 135 -2.73 -4.40 -26.52
CA PRO A 135 -2.82 -3.22 -27.39
C PRO A 135 -4.16 -3.10 -28.13
N VAL A 136 -4.73 -4.24 -28.53
CA VAL A 136 -6.05 -4.29 -29.18
C VAL A 136 -7.15 -3.94 -28.18
N MET A 137 -7.12 -4.52 -26.97
CA MET A 137 -8.13 -4.21 -25.94
C MET A 137 -8.07 -2.73 -25.51
N ILE A 138 -6.87 -2.18 -25.37
CA ILE A 138 -6.68 -0.75 -25.08
C ILE A 138 -7.32 0.10 -26.17
N ARG A 139 -7.01 -0.17 -27.45
CA ARG A 139 -7.46 0.66 -28.57
C ARG A 139 -8.96 0.55 -28.81
N GLU A 140 -9.50 -0.66 -28.80
CA GLU A 140 -10.88 -0.91 -29.24
C GLU A 140 -11.90 -0.82 -28.10
N GLN A 141 -11.49 -1.05 -26.85
CA GLN A 141 -12.43 -1.17 -25.72
C GLN A 141 -12.15 -0.16 -24.61
N LEU A 142 -10.92 -0.12 -24.08
CA LEU A 142 -10.63 0.70 -22.90
C LEU A 142 -10.59 2.19 -23.24
N LEU A 143 -9.85 2.59 -24.28
CA LEU A 143 -9.64 4.00 -24.62
C LEU A 143 -10.96 4.72 -24.96
N PRO A 144 -11.88 4.16 -25.78
CA PRO A 144 -13.16 4.81 -26.05
C PRO A 144 -14.03 4.97 -24.78
N LYS A 145 -14.04 3.96 -23.90
CA LYS A 145 -14.77 4.03 -22.62
C LYS A 145 -14.19 5.08 -21.69
N ILE A 146 -12.86 5.14 -21.57
CA ILE A 146 -12.15 6.14 -20.76
C ILE A 146 -12.40 7.55 -21.32
N ASP A 147 -12.29 7.77 -22.63
CA ASP A 147 -12.55 9.08 -23.25
C ASP A 147 -14.00 9.55 -23.03
N LYS A 148 -14.99 8.67 -23.28
CA LYS A 148 -16.41 8.96 -23.01
C LYS A 148 -16.62 9.33 -21.54
N PHE A 149 -16.07 8.54 -20.62
CA PHE A 149 -16.19 8.78 -19.17
C PHE A 149 -15.55 10.12 -18.77
N MET A 150 -14.31 10.38 -19.21
CA MET A 150 -13.60 11.62 -18.88
C MET A 150 -14.32 12.86 -19.41
N ARG A 151 -14.79 12.84 -20.66
CA ARG A 151 -15.57 13.97 -21.23
C ARG A 151 -16.83 14.27 -20.42
N SER A 152 -17.56 13.23 -20.04
CA SER A 152 -18.74 13.37 -19.19
C SER A 152 -18.38 13.98 -17.83
N HIS A 153 -17.34 13.45 -17.17
CA HIS A 153 -16.94 13.91 -15.85
C HIS A 153 -16.39 15.36 -15.84
N LEU A 154 -15.71 15.77 -16.92
CA LEU A 154 -15.15 17.12 -17.10
C LEU A 154 -16.19 18.17 -17.54
N SER A 155 -17.33 17.74 -18.11
CA SER A 155 -18.33 18.64 -18.72
C SER A 155 -18.85 19.74 -17.80
N ASN A 156 -18.83 19.50 -16.48
CA ASN A 156 -19.38 20.39 -15.47
C ASN A 156 -18.32 21.22 -14.73
N TRP A 157 -17.06 21.24 -15.20
CA TRP A 157 -15.96 21.92 -14.51
C TRP A 157 -15.80 23.39 -14.95
N ASP A 158 -16.31 23.75 -16.12
CA ASP A 158 -16.13 25.10 -16.67
C ASP A 158 -16.75 26.18 -15.76
N GLY A 159 -16.04 27.31 -15.66
CA GLY A 159 -16.44 28.45 -14.83
C GLY A 159 -16.49 28.19 -13.30
N LYS A 160 -16.02 27.05 -12.81
CA LYS A 160 -16.05 26.69 -11.38
C LYS A 160 -14.66 26.60 -10.77
N THR A 161 -14.54 27.07 -9.54
CA THR A 161 -13.39 26.73 -8.69
C THR A 161 -13.55 25.29 -8.22
N ILE A 162 -12.59 24.43 -8.59
CA ILE A 162 -12.61 23.01 -8.24
C ILE A 162 -11.34 22.63 -7.47
N ASP A 163 -11.45 21.65 -6.57
CA ASP A 163 -10.29 20.94 -6.05
C ASP A 163 -9.87 19.88 -7.08
N ILE A 164 -8.78 20.17 -7.80
CA ILE A 164 -8.27 19.28 -8.84
C ILE A 164 -7.83 17.93 -8.28
N GLN A 165 -7.30 17.87 -7.06
CA GLN A 165 -6.83 16.64 -6.44
C GLN A 165 -8.02 15.73 -6.06
N GLU A 166 -9.07 16.31 -5.47
CA GLU A 166 -10.30 15.58 -5.16
C GLU A 166 -10.94 15.04 -6.44
N LYS A 167 -11.14 15.92 -7.43
CA LYS A 167 -11.85 15.58 -8.67
C LYS A 167 -11.10 14.55 -9.51
N THR A 168 -9.77 14.63 -9.60
CA THR A 168 -8.98 13.64 -10.35
C THR A 168 -8.92 12.27 -9.65
N LYS A 169 -8.88 12.23 -8.31
CA LYS A 169 -8.96 10.97 -7.55
C LYS A 169 -10.32 10.29 -7.74
N GLU A 170 -11.39 11.07 -7.71
CA GLU A 170 -12.74 10.59 -7.97
C GLU A 170 -12.86 10.06 -9.40
N MET A 171 -12.42 10.84 -10.39
CA MET A 171 -12.43 10.44 -11.80
C MET A 171 -11.67 9.12 -12.02
N ALA A 172 -10.48 8.96 -11.45
CA ALA A 172 -9.70 7.72 -11.58
C ALA A 172 -10.43 6.52 -10.96
N LEU A 173 -10.98 6.66 -9.75
CA LEU A 173 -11.70 5.59 -9.06
C LEU A 173 -12.93 5.15 -9.86
N LEU A 174 -13.77 6.10 -10.24
CA LEU A 174 -15.01 5.84 -10.98
C LEU A 174 -14.72 5.24 -12.36
N SER A 175 -13.70 5.73 -13.06
CA SER A 175 -13.27 5.16 -14.33
C SER A 175 -12.78 3.72 -14.19
N SER A 176 -12.06 3.39 -13.11
CA SER A 176 -11.65 2.02 -12.83
C SER A 176 -12.82 1.11 -12.47
N LEU A 177 -13.76 1.58 -11.64
CA LEU A 177 -14.97 0.83 -11.29
C LEU A 177 -15.80 0.50 -12.53
N ASN A 178 -16.06 1.49 -13.39
CA ASN A 178 -16.81 1.28 -14.63
C ASN A 178 -16.13 0.26 -15.57
N GLN A 179 -14.80 0.20 -15.56
CA GLN A 179 -14.06 -0.78 -16.36
C GLN A 179 -14.11 -2.20 -15.78
N ILE A 180 -14.23 -2.34 -14.46
CA ILE A 180 -14.21 -3.64 -13.76
C ILE A 180 -15.62 -4.20 -13.61
N ALA A 181 -16.56 -3.41 -13.12
CA ALA A 181 -17.91 -3.81 -12.77
C ALA A 181 -18.94 -3.55 -13.88
N GLY A 182 -18.55 -2.88 -14.97
CA GLY A 182 -19.47 -2.56 -16.08
C GLY A 182 -20.63 -1.62 -15.72
N THR A 183 -20.72 -1.17 -14.46
CA THR A 183 -21.84 -0.42 -13.92
C THR A 183 -21.56 1.09 -13.96
N GLU A 184 -22.53 1.84 -14.47
CA GLU A 184 -22.63 3.31 -14.31
C GLU A 184 -23.30 3.68 -12.96
N SER A 185 -23.55 2.70 -12.07
CA SER A 185 -24.36 2.88 -10.86
C SER A 185 -23.67 3.79 -9.84
N SER A 186 -24.09 5.06 -9.84
CA SER A 186 -23.66 6.09 -8.90
C SER A 186 -23.73 5.65 -7.43
N LEU A 187 -24.73 4.85 -7.05
CA LEU A 187 -24.98 4.47 -5.65
C LEU A 187 -23.90 3.55 -5.06
N ILE A 188 -23.46 2.53 -5.80
CA ILE A 188 -22.40 1.63 -5.36
C ILE A 188 -21.07 2.38 -5.31
N ALA A 189 -20.82 3.21 -6.33
CA ALA A 189 -19.60 3.98 -6.40
C ALA A 189 -19.50 5.03 -5.27
N GLU A 190 -20.62 5.67 -4.90
CA GLU A 190 -20.71 6.58 -3.77
C GLU A 190 -20.49 5.88 -2.43
N ALA A 191 -21.04 4.67 -2.24
CA ALA A 191 -20.82 3.87 -1.04
C ALA A 191 -19.38 3.31 -0.96
N PHE A 192 -18.78 2.95 -2.09
CA PHE A 192 -17.44 2.36 -2.16
C PHE A 192 -16.32 3.39 -1.99
N LYS A 193 -16.47 4.61 -2.53
CA LYS A 193 -15.45 5.67 -2.52
C LYS A 193 -14.84 5.95 -1.13
N PRO A 194 -15.62 6.22 -0.06
CA PRO A 194 -15.04 6.50 1.26
C PRO A 194 -14.27 5.29 1.82
N GLU A 195 -14.78 4.08 1.62
CA GLU A 195 -14.14 2.86 2.12
C GLU A 195 -12.86 2.53 1.36
N PHE A 196 -12.85 2.73 0.04
CA PHE A 196 -11.65 2.57 -0.77
C PHE A 196 -10.52 3.50 -0.32
N TYR A 197 -10.82 4.77 -0.01
CA TYR A 197 -9.77 5.67 0.49
C TYR A 197 -9.25 5.26 1.86
N LYS A 198 -10.10 4.77 2.77
CA LYS A 198 -9.66 4.20 4.05
C LYS A 198 -8.76 2.98 3.84
N LEU A 199 -9.10 2.12 2.88
CA LEU A 199 -8.31 0.95 2.52
C LEU A 199 -6.90 1.34 2.06
N VAL A 200 -6.80 2.27 1.11
CA VAL A 200 -5.51 2.75 0.59
C VAL A 200 -4.64 3.27 1.74
N LEU A 201 -5.20 4.06 2.65
CA LEU A 201 -4.48 4.58 3.82
C LEU A 201 -4.03 3.47 4.79
N GLY A 202 -4.76 2.37 4.87
CA GLY A 202 -4.42 1.24 5.74
C GLY A 202 -3.20 0.44 5.25
N THR A 203 -2.96 0.39 3.94
CA THR A 203 -1.90 -0.45 3.35
C THR A 203 -0.49 -0.11 3.84
N LEU A 204 -0.25 1.14 4.22
CA LEU A 204 1.04 1.65 4.73
C LEU A 204 0.94 2.03 6.21
N SER A 205 0.44 1.12 7.04
CA SER A 205 0.33 1.31 8.50
C SER A 205 1.02 0.20 9.28
N LEU A 206 1.34 0.45 10.55
CA LEU A 206 1.84 -0.63 11.41
C LEU A 206 0.70 -1.62 11.71
N PRO A 207 0.92 -2.93 11.56
CA PRO A 207 -0.11 -3.98 11.73
C PRO A 207 -0.39 -4.26 13.22
N ILE A 208 -0.74 -3.23 13.98
CA ILE A 208 -1.01 -3.33 15.43
C ILE A 208 -2.50 -3.53 15.64
N ASN A 209 -2.92 -4.78 15.80
CA ASN A 209 -4.32 -5.15 16.03
C ASN A 209 -4.71 -5.02 17.52
N LEU A 210 -4.80 -3.79 18.03
CA LEU A 210 -5.29 -3.52 19.38
C LEU A 210 -6.68 -2.85 19.33
N PRO A 211 -7.57 -3.10 20.33
CA PRO A 211 -8.86 -2.41 20.41
C PRO A 211 -8.68 -0.88 20.38
N GLY A 212 -9.44 -0.18 19.54
CA GLY A 212 -9.35 1.28 19.37
C GLY A 212 -8.25 1.76 18.41
N THR A 213 -7.46 0.87 17.82
CA THR A 213 -6.51 1.25 16.76
C THR A 213 -7.20 1.39 15.41
N ASN A 214 -6.68 2.31 14.60
CA ASN A 214 -7.16 2.50 13.23
C ASN A 214 -6.98 1.26 12.34
N TYR A 215 -6.08 0.33 12.71
CA TYR A 215 -5.87 -0.93 11.98
C TYR A 215 -7.09 -1.85 12.09
N ARG A 216 -7.62 -2.03 13.31
CA ARG A 216 -8.77 -2.91 13.57
C ARG A 216 -10.06 -2.39 12.94
N CYS A 217 -10.34 -1.10 13.05
CA CYS A 217 -11.52 -0.49 12.41
C CYS A 217 -11.47 -0.65 10.88
N ARG A 218 -10.30 -0.40 10.26
CA ARG A 218 -10.14 -0.55 8.80
C ARG A 218 -10.29 -1.98 8.31
N PHE A 219 -9.87 -2.97 9.10
CA PHE A 219 -10.08 -4.38 8.75
C PHE A 219 -11.57 -4.76 8.75
N GLN A 220 -12.38 -4.17 9.64
CA GLN A 220 -13.82 -4.41 9.68
C GLN A 220 -14.55 -3.75 8.51
N ASP A 221 -14.23 -2.49 8.22
CA ASP A 221 -14.72 -1.74 7.05
C ASP A 221 -14.42 -2.50 5.74
N LEU A 222 -13.24 -3.12 5.66
CA LEU A 222 -12.83 -3.94 4.53
C LEU A 222 -13.69 -5.19 4.34
N CYS A 223 -14.03 -5.91 5.41
CA CYS A 223 -14.92 -7.07 5.30
C CYS A 223 -16.28 -6.66 4.72
N TRP A 224 -16.81 -5.51 5.12
CA TRP A 224 -18.07 -4.98 4.60
C TRP A 224 -18.00 -4.67 3.10
N VAL A 225 -16.92 -4.01 2.62
CA VAL A 225 -16.72 -3.75 1.19
C VAL A 225 -16.67 -5.03 0.36
N PHE A 226 -15.95 -6.05 0.83
CA PHE A 226 -15.88 -7.33 0.15
C PHE A 226 -17.24 -8.03 0.08
N HIS A 227 -18.10 -7.85 1.08
CA HIS A 227 -19.47 -8.34 1.03
C HIS A 227 -20.27 -7.61 -0.05
N LEU A 228 -20.23 -6.28 -0.09
CA LEU A 228 -20.95 -5.47 -1.10
C LEU A 228 -20.56 -5.87 -2.54
N LEU A 229 -19.26 -5.99 -2.82
CA LEU A 229 -18.78 -6.38 -4.15
C LEU A 229 -19.14 -7.83 -4.51
N ARG A 230 -19.17 -8.73 -3.53
CA ARG A 230 -19.53 -10.13 -3.75
C ARG A 230 -21.02 -10.26 -4.08
N ASP A 231 -21.85 -9.50 -3.38
CA ASP A 231 -23.30 -9.52 -3.59
C ASP A 231 -23.61 -9.06 -5.02
N GLU A 232 -22.98 -7.98 -5.50
CA GLU A 232 -23.12 -7.49 -6.88
C GLU A 232 -22.71 -8.51 -7.94
N LEU A 233 -21.52 -9.12 -7.77
CA LEU A 233 -21.05 -10.17 -8.69
C LEU A 233 -22.00 -11.37 -8.72
N SER A 234 -22.60 -11.70 -7.57
CA SER A 234 -23.56 -12.80 -7.47
C SER A 234 -24.90 -12.46 -8.15
N GLU A 235 -25.28 -11.18 -8.20
CA GLU A 235 -26.46 -10.73 -8.95
C GLU A 235 -26.19 -10.76 -10.46
N GLU A 236 -25.04 -10.27 -10.92
CA GLU A 236 -24.64 -10.31 -12.33
C GLU A 236 -24.54 -11.75 -12.86
N GLU A 237 -23.98 -12.68 -12.07
CA GLU A 237 -23.95 -14.11 -12.40
C GLU A 237 -25.36 -14.73 -12.52
N ARG A 238 -26.31 -14.29 -11.70
CA ARG A 238 -27.71 -14.77 -11.78
C ARG A 238 -28.41 -14.24 -13.03
N GLU A 239 -28.26 -12.94 -13.33
CA GLU A 239 -28.83 -12.31 -14.52
C GLU A 239 -28.31 -12.95 -15.81
N LEU A 240 -27.01 -13.24 -15.86
CA LEU A 240 -26.41 -13.99 -16.97
C LEU A 240 -27.01 -15.39 -17.09
N SER A 241 -27.17 -16.11 -15.98
CA SER A 241 -27.74 -17.48 -15.97
C SER A 241 -29.21 -17.54 -16.37
N ASP A 242 -29.97 -16.47 -16.11
CA ASP A 242 -31.38 -16.36 -16.48
C ASP A 242 -31.56 -15.84 -17.92
N SER A 243 -30.58 -15.12 -18.47
CA SER A 243 -30.56 -14.70 -19.88
C SER A 243 -30.20 -15.81 -20.88
N GLU A 244 -29.58 -16.88 -20.41
CA GLU A 244 -29.20 -18.06 -21.21
C GLU A 244 -30.29 -19.17 -21.25
N LYS A 245 -31.43 -18.96 -20.59
CA LYS A 245 -32.60 -19.87 -20.60
C LYS A 245 -33.74 -19.35 -21.47
#